data_AF-A0A5E4KK32-F1
#
_entry.id   AF-A0A5E4KK32-F1
#
_cell.length_a   1.000
_cell.length_b   1.000
_cell.length_c   1.000
_cell.angle_alpha   90.00
_cell.angle_beta   90.00
_cell.angle_gamma   90.00
#
_symmetry.space_group_name_H-M   'P 1'
#
loop_
_entity.id
_entity.type
_entity.pdbx_description
1 polymer ?
#
loop_
_entity_poly.entity_id
_entity_poly.type
_entity_poly.pdbx_seq_one_letter_code
_entity_poly.pdbx_strand_id
1 'polypeptide(L)'
;MAKSEYWLKIEEDLKDASLDIENSRFPSSVFHSQQCAEKVCKAILSSLGIESGKTHFPSSVLELMVMRGNKFQLTSKELETLNRIVNFSKLLESQKESPRYGWETVDKIIMPSEIYDANKAGALFNNAKEVMELGRKFLKGSK
;
A
#
# COMPACT_ATOMS: atom_id res chain seq x y z
N MET A 1 16.02 8.12 -8.70
CA MET A 1 16.20 7.09 -7.65
C MET A 1 16.34 5.75 -8.36
N ALA A 2 17.40 5.00 -8.07
CA ALA A 2 17.58 3.66 -8.62
C ALA A 2 16.46 2.73 -8.13
N LYS A 3 16.13 1.67 -8.90
CA LYS A 3 15.10 0.69 -8.49
C LYS A 3 15.39 0.07 -7.11
N SER A 4 16.67 -0.11 -6.77
CA SER A 4 17.13 -0.59 -5.46
C SER A 4 16.84 0.38 -4.32
N GLU A 5 17.15 1.67 -4.51
CA GLU A 5 16.87 2.73 -3.53
C GLU A 5 15.38 2.89 -3.27
N TYR A 6 14.54 2.73 -4.31
CA TYR A 6 13.09 2.81 -4.17
C TYR A 6 12.53 1.64 -3.35
N TRP A 7 13.10 0.45 -3.52
CA TRP A 7 12.70 -0.72 -2.74
C TRP A 7 13.15 -0.64 -1.27
N LEU A 8 14.32 -0.06 -0.99
CA LEU A 8 14.74 0.22 0.38
C LEU A 8 13.72 1.12 1.11
N LYS A 9 13.14 2.11 0.43
CA LYS A 9 12.09 2.96 1.03
C LYS A 9 10.79 2.22 1.35
N ILE A 10 10.46 1.17 0.61
CA ILE A 10 9.31 0.30 0.92
C ILE A 10 9.57 -0.49 2.20
N GLU A 11 10.78 -1.02 2.33
CA GLU A 11 11.18 -1.81 3.50
C GLU A 11 11.29 -0.96 4.77
N GLU A 12 11.80 0.27 4.64
CA GLU A 12 11.81 1.27 5.71
C GLU A 12 10.39 1.57 6.20
N ASP A 13 9.43 1.87 5.30
CA ASP A 13 8.05 2.15 5.70
C ASP A 13 7.43 0.97 6.48
N LEU A 14 7.62 -0.27 6.02
CA LEU A 14 7.06 -1.43 6.72
C LEU A 14 7.73 -1.63 8.10
N LYS A 15 9.04 -1.38 8.19
CA LYS A 15 9.77 -1.43 9.46
C LYS A 15 9.26 -0.37 10.43
N ASP A 16 9.07 0.86 9.97
CA ASP A 16 8.54 1.96 10.78
C ASP A 16 7.10 1.66 11.23
N ALA A 17 6.28 1.06 10.36
CA ALA A 17 4.94 0.62 10.72
C ALA A 17 4.94 -0.43 11.85
N SER A 18 5.91 -1.35 11.86
CA SER A 18 6.09 -2.34 12.92
C SER A 18 6.51 -1.69 14.23
N LEU A 19 7.53 -0.81 14.19
CA LEU A 19 8.00 -0.06 15.36
C LEU A 19 6.88 0.80 15.95
N ASP A 20 6.01 1.37 15.12
CA ASP A 20 4.86 2.12 15.59
C ASP A 20 3.84 1.26 16.32
N ILE A 21 3.59 0.02 15.91
CA ILE A 21 2.74 -0.91 16.66
C ILE A 21 3.37 -1.22 18.02
N GLU A 22 4.66 -1.54 18.05
CA GLU A 22 5.39 -1.85 19.28
C GLU A 22 5.34 -0.70 20.29
N ASN A 23 5.37 0.53 19.80
CA ASN A 23 5.30 1.75 20.61
C ASN A 23 3.87 2.28 20.80
N SER A 24 2.84 1.51 20.46
CA SER A 24 1.42 1.90 20.55
C SER A 24 1.05 3.18 19.79
N ARG A 25 1.82 3.53 18.75
CA ARG A 25 1.58 4.66 17.84
C ARG A 25 0.71 4.21 16.66
N PHE A 26 -0.47 3.67 16.96
CA PHE A 26 -1.33 3.00 15.98
C PHE A 26 -1.69 3.83 14.73
N PRO A 27 -2.02 5.13 14.82
CA PRO A 27 -2.27 5.92 13.61
C PRO A 27 -1.03 6.07 12.73
N SER A 28 0.14 6.25 13.33
CA SER A 28 1.42 6.32 12.60
C SER A 28 1.73 5.01 11.88
N SER A 29 1.46 3.86 12.54
CA SER A 29 1.59 2.55 11.90
C SER A 29 0.74 2.41 10.65
N VAL A 30 -0.52 2.90 10.70
CA VAL A 30 -1.42 2.88 9.54
C VAL A 30 -0.90 3.78 8.42
N PHE A 31 -0.39 4.97 8.75
CA PHE A 31 0.22 5.85 7.77
C PHE A 31 1.41 5.19 7.06
N HIS A 32 2.36 4.62 7.81
CA HIS A 32 3.50 3.94 7.20
C HIS A 32 3.09 2.68 6.41
N SER A 33 2.08 1.94 6.89
CA SER A 33 1.50 0.81 6.15
C SER A 33 0.91 1.24 4.80
N GLN A 34 0.23 2.39 4.75
CA GLN A 34 -0.28 2.97 3.51
C GLN A 34 0.86 3.38 2.57
N GLN A 35 1.90 4.04 3.08
CA GLN A 35 3.06 4.46 2.27
C GLN A 35 3.79 3.27 1.65
N CYS A 36 3.95 2.18 2.41
CA CYS A 36 4.53 0.94 1.93
C CYS A 36 3.72 0.38 0.73
N ALA A 37 2.41 0.23 0.88
CA ALA A 37 1.55 -0.30 -0.19
C ALA A 37 1.50 0.61 -1.42
N GLU A 38 1.45 1.94 -1.22
CA GLU A 38 1.49 2.92 -2.31
C GLU A 38 2.76 2.76 -3.14
N LYS A 39 3.92 2.72 -2.48
CA LYS A 39 5.22 2.57 -3.15
C LYS A 39 5.36 1.21 -3.83
N VAL A 40 4.87 0.11 -3.24
CA VAL A 40 4.85 -1.21 -3.91
C VAL A 40 4.08 -1.13 -5.22
N CYS A 41 2.86 -0.57 -5.22
CA CYS A 41 2.06 -0.45 -6.43
C CYS A 41 2.75 0.41 -7.50
N LYS A 42 3.38 1.52 -7.09
CA LYS A 42 4.18 2.37 -7.98
C LYS A 42 5.41 1.65 -8.54
N ALA A 43 6.06 0.79 -7.76
CA ALA A 43 7.18 -0.02 -8.22
C ALA A 43 6.74 -1.01 -9.32
N ILE A 44 5.57 -1.64 -9.15
CA ILE A 44 5.00 -2.55 -10.17
C ILE A 44 4.66 -1.78 -11.45
N LEU A 45 3.95 -0.66 -11.36
CA LEU A 45 3.67 0.20 -12.51
C LEU A 45 4.95 0.60 -13.25
N SER A 46 5.95 1.06 -12.51
CA SER A 46 7.25 1.46 -13.06
C SER A 46 7.97 0.29 -13.75
N SER A 47 7.88 -0.93 -13.19
CA SER A 47 8.48 -2.12 -13.81
C SER A 47 7.87 -2.47 -15.17
N LEU A 48 6.59 -2.12 -15.37
CA LEU A 48 5.83 -2.30 -16.61
C LEU A 48 5.93 -1.09 -17.56
N GLY A 49 6.77 -0.10 -17.24
CA GLY A 49 6.93 1.11 -18.04
C GLY A 49 5.77 2.11 -17.93
N ILE A 50 4.93 1.99 -16.90
CA ILE A 50 3.82 2.91 -16.63
C ILE A 50 4.25 3.93 -15.59
N GLU A 51 4.11 5.21 -15.93
CA GLU A 51 4.27 6.30 -14.96
C GLU A 51 3.02 6.44 -14.10
N SER A 52 3.18 6.31 -12.78
CA SER A 52 2.05 6.42 -11.83
C SER A 52 1.57 7.86 -11.60
N GLY A 53 2.36 8.87 -12.00
CA GLY A 53 2.07 10.28 -11.75
C GLY A 53 2.02 10.63 -10.26
N LYS A 54 1.33 11.73 -9.93
CA LYS A 54 1.19 12.23 -8.54
C LYS A 54 0.01 11.60 -7.77
N THR A 55 -0.45 10.42 -8.16
CA THR A 55 -1.59 9.77 -7.51
C THR A 55 -1.23 9.16 -6.14
N HIS A 56 -2.17 9.23 -5.21
CA HIS A 56 -2.18 8.46 -3.95
C HIS A 56 -3.00 7.17 -4.04
N PHE A 57 -3.52 6.85 -5.24
CA PHE A 57 -4.31 5.64 -5.51
C PHE A 57 -3.70 4.76 -6.61
N PRO A 58 -2.40 4.39 -6.54
CA PRO A 58 -1.75 3.58 -7.57
C PRO A 58 -2.37 2.19 -7.72
N SER A 59 -3.06 1.65 -6.71
CA SER A 59 -3.82 0.40 -6.84
C SER A 59 -4.90 0.47 -7.94
N SER A 60 -5.56 1.62 -8.08
CA SER A 60 -6.59 1.85 -9.10
C SER A 60 -5.97 1.95 -10.49
N VAL A 61 -4.76 2.51 -10.59
CA VAL A 61 -4.01 2.57 -11.85
C VAL A 61 -3.58 1.17 -12.29
N LEU A 62 -3.12 0.32 -11.37
CA LEU A 62 -2.81 -1.09 -11.66
C LEU A 62 -4.03 -1.83 -12.21
N GLU A 63 -5.17 -1.71 -11.54
CA GLU A 63 -6.40 -2.36 -11.98
C GLU A 63 -6.82 -1.90 -13.39
N LEU A 64 -6.83 -0.59 -13.63
CA LEU A 64 -7.32 -0.01 -14.88
C LEU A 64 -6.36 -0.17 -16.05
N MET A 65 -5.05 -0.02 -15.83
CA MET A 65 -4.07 0.03 -16.91
C MET A 65 -3.37 -1.31 -17.15
N VAL A 66 -3.23 -2.15 -16.13
CA VAL A 66 -2.50 -3.42 -16.21
C VAL A 66 -3.46 -4.60 -16.30
N MET A 67 -4.39 -4.71 -15.36
CA MET A 67 -5.27 -5.88 -15.24
C MET A 67 -6.41 -5.86 -16.26
N ARG A 68 -7.06 -4.71 -16.47
CA ARG A 68 -8.20 -4.60 -17.38
C ARG A 68 -7.78 -4.87 -18.83
N GLY A 69 -8.30 -5.95 -19.39
CA GLY A 69 -7.99 -6.39 -20.75
C GLY A 69 -6.59 -7.04 -20.90
N ASN A 70 -5.86 -7.22 -19.80
CA ASN A 70 -4.58 -7.93 -19.72
C ASN A 70 -3.59 -7.62 -20.86
N LYS A 71 -3.37 -6.33 -21.16
CA LYS A 71 -2.52 -5.89 -22.28
C LYS A 71 -1.07 -6.35 -22.18
N PHE A 72 -0.60 -6.61 -20.96
CA PHE A 72 0.74 -7.09 -20.66
C PHE A 72 0.88 -8.61 -20.75
N GLN A 73 -0.15 -9.32 -21.20
CA GLN A 73 -0.16 -10.78 -21.38
C GLN A 73 0.25 -11.54 -20.09
N LEU A 74 -0.16 -11.03 -18.94
CA LEU A 74 0.13 -11.64 -17.65
C LEU A 74 -0.55 -13.01 -17.55
N THR A 75 0.13 -13.95 -16.91
CA THR A 75 -0.42 -15.27 -16.58
C THR A 75 -1.58 -15.15 -15.59
N SER A 76 -2.44 -16.17 -15.52
CA SER A 76 -3.54 -16.20 -14.53
C SER A 76 -3.03 -16.06 -13.09
N LYS A 77 -1.84 -16.61 -12.79
CA LYS A 77 -1.20 -16.52 -11.48
C LYS A 77 -0.71 -15.10 -11.17
N GLU A 78 -0.15 -14.42 -12.16
CA GLU A 78 0.25 -13.01 -12.03
C GLU A 78 -0.97 -12.10 -11.84
N LEU A 79 -2.06 -12.33 -12.60
CA LEU A 79 -3.32 -11.60 -12.43
C LEU A 79 -3.94 -11.83 -11.05
N GLU A 80 -3.93 -13.07 -10.54
CA GLU A 80 -4.40 -13.38 -9.19
C GLU A 80 -3.55 -12.67 -8.13
N THR A 81 -2.23 -12.69 -8.31
CA THR A 81 -1.28 -11.99 -7.43
C THR A 81 -1.56 -10.48 -7.42
N LEU A 82 -1.71 -9.86 -8.59
CA LEU A 82 -2.05 -8.43 -8.70
C LEU A 82 -3.42 -8.12 -8.10
N ASN A 83 -4.42 -8.98 -8.29
CA ASN A 83 -5.75 -8.78 -7.71
C ASN A 83 -5.68 -8.73 -6.18
N ARG A 84 -4.89 -9.60 -5.55
CA ARG A 84 -4.65 -9.57 -4.10
C ARG A 84 -3.94 -8.30 -3.67
N ILE A 85 -2.88 -7.88 -4.38
CA ILE A 85 -2.18 -6.62 -4.13
C ILE A 85 -3.15 -5.44 -4.20
N VAL A 86 -3.93 -5.34 -5.27
CA VAL A 86 -4.90 -4.24 -5.47
C VAL A 86 -5.93 -4.19 -4.36
N ASN A 87 -6.49 -5.33 -3.94
CA ASN A 87 -7.52 -5.36 -2.89
C ASN A 87 -6.99 -4.86 -1.55
N PHE A 88 -5.81 -5.32 -1.13
CA PHE A 88 -5.20 -4.85 0.12
C PHE A 88 -4.77 -3.38 0.03
N SER A 89 -4.17 -2.97 -1.08
CA SER A 89 -3.75 -1.59 -1.29
C SER A 89 -4.94 -0.63 -1.32
N LYS A 90 -6.06 -0.97 -1.98
CA LYS A 90 -7.29 -0.13 -1.95
C LYS A 90 -7.79 0.12 -0.53
N LEU A 91 -7.75 -0.91 0.32
CA LEU A 91 -8.20 -0.79 1.70
C LEU A 91 -7.25 0.12 2.51
N LEU A 92 -5.94 0.06 2.27
CA LEU A 92 -4.95 0.95 2.87
C LEU A 92 -5.07 2.39 2.35
N GLU A 93 -5.16 2.58 1.04
CA GLU A 93 -5.32 3.90 0.40
C GLU A 93 -6.63 4.58 0.81
N SER A 94 -7.69 3.81 1.11
CA SER A 94 -8.96 4.36 1.61
C SER A 94 -8.86 5.02 2.98
N GLN A 95 -7.78 4.78 3.74
CA GLN A 95 -7.51 5.50 5.00
C GLN A 95 -7.13 6.97 4.74
N LYS A 96 -6.64 7.29 3.53
CA LYS A 96 -6.33 8.64 3.06
C LYS A 96 -5.49 9.44 4.07
N GLU A 97 -6.07 10.49 4.64
CA GLU A 97 -5.42 11.43 5.54
C GLU A 97 -5.83 11.20 7.00
N SER A 98 -6.81 10.33 7.24
CA SER A 98 -7.37 10.03 8.56
C SER A 98 -6.34 9.57 9.59
N PRO A 99 -5.28 8.79 9.24
CA PRO A 99 -4.22 8.45 10.20
C PRO A 99 -3.43 9.67 10.71
N ARG A 100 -3.46 10.78 9.99
CA ARG A 100 -2.73 12.02 10.32
C ARG A 100 -3.63 13.08 10.95
N TYR A 101 -4.82 13.29 10.39
CA TYR A 101 -5.69 14.40 10.78
C TYR A 101 -7.02 13.97 11.40
N GLY A 102 -7.33 12.68 11.39
CA GLY A 102 -8.57 12.16 11.91
C GLY A 102 -9.73 12.35 10.94
N TRP A 103 -10.95 12.43 11.46
CA TRP A 103 -12.16 12.65 10.67
C TRP A 103 -12.98 13.78 11.26
N GLU A 104 -13.16 14.85 10.48
CA GLU A 104 -14.08 15.93 10.79
C GLU A 104 -15.54 15.54 10.48
N THR A 105 -16.39 15.61 11.49
CA THR A 105 -17.85 15.56 11.35
C THR A 105 -18.42 16.96 11.54
N VAL A 106 -19.73 17.13 11.33
CA VAL A 106 -20.42 18.41 11.55
C VAL A 106 -20.22 18.94 12.98
N ASP A 107 -20.10 18.04 13.96
CA ASP A 107 -20.13 18.39 15.38
C ASP A 107 -18.76 18.31 16.06
N LYS A 108 -17.79 17.55 15.51
CA LYS A 108 -16.48 17.35 16.13
C LYS A 108 -15.41 16.84 15.18
N ILE A 109 -14.16 16.99 15.58
CA ILE A 109 -13.01 16.29 15.00
C ILE A 109 -12.80 15.00 15.79
N ILE A 110 -12.90 13.85 15.14
CA ILE A 110 -12.53 12.55 15.68
C ILE A 110 -11.03 12.38 15.51
N MET A 111 -10.28 12.29 16.61
CA MET A 111 -8.82 12.19 16.57
C MET A 111 -8.37 10.84 16.01
N PRO A 112 -7.21 10.75 15.31
CA PRO A 112 -6.70 9.49 14.80
C PRO A 112 -6.60 8.38 15.87
N SER A 113 -6.22 8.74 17.10
CA SER A 113 -6.13 7.81 18.23
C SER A 113 -7.47 7.22 18.66
N GLU A 114 -8.59 7.86 18.33
CA GLU A 114 -9.94 7.32 18.53
C GLU A 114 -10.37 6.38 17.39
N ILE A 115 -9.76 6.52 16.21
CA ILE A 115 -10.10 5.75 15.00
C ILE A 115 -9.29 4.44 14.92
N TYR A 116 -8.05 4.45 15.42
CA TYR A 116 -7.08 3.38 15.25
C TYR A 116 -6.60 2.84 16.59
N ASP A 117 -7.06 1.65 16.93
CA ASP A 117 -6.57 0.84 18.04
C ASP A 117 -5.53 -0.20 17.56
N ALA A 118 -5.02 -0.99 18.49
CA ALA A 118 -4.04 -2.04 18.21
C ALA A 118 -4.55 -3.07 17.18
N ASN A 119 -5.84 -3.43 17.26
CA ASN A 119 -6.42 -4.45 16.38
C ASN A 119 -6.51 -3.95 14.95
N LYS A 120 -7.05 -2.74 14.76
CA LYS A 120 -7.21 -2.14 13.44
C LYS A 120 -5.87 -1.80 12.80
N ALA A 121 -4.94 -1.23 13.57
CA ALA A 121 -3.59 -0.98 13.08
C ALA A 121 -2.86 -2.27 12.72
N GLY A 122 -2.95 -3.31 13.56
CA GLY A 122 -2.37 -4.62 13.28
C GLY A 122 -2.93 -5.28 12.02
N ALA A 123 -4.24 -5.19 11.79
CA ALA A 123 -4.86 -5.70 10.57
C ALA A 123 -4.38 -4.96 9.31
N LEU A 124 -4.29 -3.63 9.37
CA LEU A 124 -3.80 -2.80 8.27
C LEU A 124 -2.31 -3.05 7.99
N PHE A 125 -1.50 -3.17 9.04
CA PHE A 125 -0.09 -3.53 8.93
C PHE A 125 0.11 -4.90 8.26
N ASN A 126 -0.66 -5.92 8.64
CA ASN A 126 -0.58 -7.23 8.03
C ASN A 126 -0.95 -7.19 6.53
N ASN A 127 -1.91 -6.36 6.15
CA ASN A 127 -2.23 -6.14 4.73
C ASN A 127 -1.06 -5.50 3.98
N ALA A 128 -0.38 -4.50 4.56
CA ALA A 128 0.80 -3.88 3.95
C ALA A 128 1.96 -4.86 3.81
N LYS A 129 2.18 -5.71 4.82
CA LYS A 129 3.16 -6.80 4.76
C LYS A 129 2.87 -7.76 3.61
N GLU A 130 1.61 -8.20 3.47
CA GLU A 130 1.20 -9.09 2.38
C GLU A 130 1.40 -8.42 1.01
N VAL A 131 1.05 -7.14 0.87
CA VAL A 131 1.30 -6.36 -0.36
C VAL A 131 2.78 -6.35 -0.71
N MET A 132 3.67 -6.07 0.25
CA MET A 132 5.12 -6.07 0.02
C MET A 132 5.62 -7.45 -0.42
N GLU A 133 5.20 -8.52 0.25
CA GLU A 133 5.61 -9.89 -0.09
C GLU A 133 5.15 -10.32 -1.48
N LEU A 134 3.88 -10.04 -1.83
CA LEU A 134 3.33 -10.32 -3.15
C LEU A 134 4.00 -9.46 -4.23
N GLY A 135 4.22 -8.17 -3.97
CA GLY A 135 4.91 -7.28 -4.89
C GLY A 135 6.33 -7.74 -5.18
N ARG A 136 7.06 -8.20 -4.14
CA ARG A 136 8.39 -8.79 -4.31
C ARG A 136 8.37 -10.06 -5.15
N LYS A 137 7.37 -10.94 -4.94
CA LYS A 137 7.19 -12.17 -5.72
C LYS A 137 6.90 -11.85 -7.19
N PHE A 138 5.98 -10.92 -7.45
CA PHE A 138 5.63 -10.46 -8.80
C PHE A 138 6.87 -9.95 -9.54
N LEU A 139 7.60 -9.00 -8.95
CA LEU A 139 8.78 -8.39 -9.57
C LEU A 139 9.96 -9.35 -9.78
N LYS A 140 10.04 -10.45 -9.01
CA LYS A 140 11.06 -11.50 -9.20
C LYS A 140 10.66 -12.52 -10.28
N GLY A 141 9.36 -12.77 -10.45
CA GLY A 141 8.82 -13.74 -11.39
C GLY A 141 8.70 -13.21 -12.83
N SER A 142 8.60 -11.89 -13.02
CA SER A 142 8.45 -11.27 -14.35
C SER A 142 9.78 -11.11 -15.11
N LYS A 143 10.71 -12.06 -15.00
CA LYS A 143 11.98 -12.11 -15.75
C LYS A 143 11.95 -13.20 -16.82
#